data_AF-A0A951JAK5-F1
#
_entry.id   AF-A0A951JAK5-F1
#
_cell.length_a   1.000
_cell.length_b   1.000
_cell.length_c   1.000
_cell.angle_alpha   90.00
_cell.angle_beta   90.00
_cell.angle_gamma   90.00
#
_symmetry.space_group_name_H-M   'P 1'
#
loop_
_entity.id
_entity.type
_entity.pdbx_description
1 polymer ?
#
loop_
_entity_poly.entity_id
_entity_poly.type
_entity_poly.pdbx_seq_one_letter_code
_entity_poly.pdbx_strand_id
1 'polypeptide(L)' 'MSKFALYLIGYVIFVAGVGLAMNLLGIPPMWIGVTVLILVGLGIAGGANKTKQDDVTAG' A
#
# COMPACT_ATOMS: atom_id res chain seq x y z
N MET A 1 -4.52 -19.41 0.27
CA MET A 1 -4.79 -17.96 0.27
C MET A 1 -4.09 -17.34 -0.92
N SER A 2 -4.78 -16.51 -1.71
CA SER A 2 -4.16 -15.88 -2.89
C SER A 2 -2.97 -15.02 -2.46
N LYS A 3 -1.84 -15.11 -3.17
CA LYS A 3 -0.63 -14.30 -2.92
C LYS A 3 -0.93 -12.79 -2.96
N PHE A 4 -1.98 -12.41 -3.70
CA PHE A 4 -2.51 -11.06 -3.74
C PHE A 4 -3.07 -10.61 -2.39
N ALA A 5 -3.83 -11.46 -1.70
CA ALA A 5 -4.39 -11.13 -0.40
C ALA A 5 -3.28 -10.93 0.66
N LEU A 6 -2.24 -11.76 0.64
CA LEU A 6 -1.08 -11.60 1.53
C LEU A 6 -0.33 -10.29 1.25
N TYR A 7 -0.15 -9.93 -0.03
CA TYR A 7 0.42 -8.63 -0.42
C TYR A 7 -0.42 -7.47 0.11
N LEU A 8 -1.73 -7.54 -0.06
CA LEU A 8 -2.65 -6.47 0.33
C LEU A 8 -2.67 -6.28 1.85
N ILE A 9 -2.65 -7.38 2.62
CA ILE A 9 -2.52 -7.36 4.08
C ILE A 9 -1.19 -6.72 4.50
N GLY A 10 -0.06 -7.17 3.92
CA GLY A 10 1.24 -6.59 4.22
C GLY A 10 1.31 -5.10 3.87
N TYR A 11 0.67 -4.70 2.78
CA TYR A 11 0.60 -3.31 2.35
C TYR A 11 -0.19 -2.43 3.32
N VAL A 12 -1.35 -2.90 3.80
CA VAL A 12 -2.15 -2.16 4.80
C VAL A 12 -1.38 -1.99 6.10
N ILE A 13 -0.67 -3.04 6.55
CA ILE A 13 0.18 -2.97 7.75
C ILE A 13 1.31 -1.94 7.54
N PHE A 14 1.94 -1.91 6.37
CA PHE A 14 2.97 -0.93 6.03
C PHE A 14 2.44 0.50 6.09
N VAL A 15 1.28 0.78 5.50
CA VAL A 15 0.64 2.12 5.52
C VAL A 15 0.31 2.54 6.96
N ALA A 16 -0.27 1.64 7.75
CA ALA A 16 -0.59 1.91 9.15
C ALA A 16 0.67 2.17 9.99
N GLY A 17 1.73 1.40 9.77
CA GLY A 17 3.02 1.57 10.44
C GLY A 17 3.67 2.92 10.16
N VAL A 18 3.64 3.38 8.90
CA VAL A 18 4.16 4.71 8.53
C VAL A 18 3.32 5.81 9.18
N GLY A 19 1.99 5.71 9.14
CA GLY A 19 1.11 6.69 9.77
C GLY A 19 1.34 6.82 11.29
N LEU A 20 1.49 5.68 11.98
CA LEU A 20 1.83 5.65 13.40
C LEU A 20 3.22 6.22 13.68
N ALA A 21 4.24 5.83 12.90
CA ALA A 21 5.59 6.35 13.06
C ALA A 21 5.64 7.89 12.90
N MET A 22 4.94 8.43 11.90
CA MET A 22 4.86 9.88 11.70
C MET A 22 4.12 10.59 12.84
N ASN A 23 3.10 9.96 13.41
CA ASN A 23 2.41 10.48 14.59
C ASN A 23 3.35 10.54 15.81
N LEU A 24 4.14 9.48 16.05
CA LEU A 24 5.13 9.44 17.12
C LEU A 24 6.28 10.44 16.92
N LEU A 25 6.64 10.74 15.67
CA LEU A 25 7.64 11.76 15.32
C LEU A 25 7.11 13.20 15.46
N GLY A 26 5.83 13.38 15.83
CA GLY A 26 5.24 14.72 16.00
C GLY A 26 4.99 15.46 14.68
N ILE A 27 4.92 14.72 13.56
CA ILE A 27 4.64 15.32 12.26
C ILE A 27 3.20 15.85 12.24
N PRO A 28 2.94 17.05 11.68
CA PRO A 28 1.58 17.59 11.66
C PRO A 28 0.58 16.65 10.96
N PRO A 29 -0.65 16.47 11.48
CA PRO A 29 -1.62 15.50 10.97
C PRO A 29 -1.92 15.65 9.47
N MET A 30 -1.84 16.86 8.94
CA MET A 30 -2.02 17.13 7.51
C MET A 30 -1.00 16.39 6.64
N TRP A 31 0.27 16.37 7.04
CA TRP A 31 1.34 15.67 6.32
C TRP A 31 1.26 14.15 6.45
N ILE A 32 0.71 13.65 7.58
CA ILE A 32 0.38 12.24 7.75
C ILE A 32 -0.69 11.84 6.72
N GLY A 33 -1.75 12.64 6.60
CA GLY A 33 -2.80 12.44 5.61
C GLY A 33 -2.27 12.42 4.17
N VAL A 34 -1.40 13.37 3.81
CA VAL A 34 -0.75 13.41 2.48
C VAL A 34 0.06 12.14 2.22
N THR A 35 0.85 11.69 3.21
CA THR A 35 1.69 10.50 3.07
C THR A 35 0.84 9.24 2.92
N VAL A 36 -0.20 9.08 3.74
CA VAL A 36 -1.15 7.97 3.63
C VAL A 36 -1.84 7.97 2.27
N LEU A 37 -2.25 9.14 1.76
CA LEU A 37 -2.90 9.27 0.45
C LEU A 37 -1.97 8.82 -0.70
N ILE A 38 -0.71 9.26 -0.68
CA ILE A 38 0.30 8.86 -1.67
C ILE A 38 0.54 7.35 -1.62
N LEU A 39 0.68 6.78 -0.42
CA LEU A 39 0.85 5.35 -0.26
C LEU A 39 -0.38 4.59 -0.78
N VAL A 40 -1.60 4.97 -0.41
CA VAL A 40 -2.81 4.33 -0.95
C VAL A 40 -2.82 4.31 -2.48
N GLY A 41 -2.44 5.41 -3.15
CA GLY A 41 -2.30 5.46 -4.61
C GLY A 41 -1.26 4.46 -5.16
N LEU A 42 -0.09 4.38 -4.52
CA LEU A 42 0.95 3.40 -4.88
C LEU A 42 0.51 1.96 -4.66
N GLY A 43 -0.24 1.69 -3.59
CA GLY A 43 -0.79 0.37 -3.29
C GLY A 43 -1.78 -0.10 -4.34
N ILE A 44 -2.66 0.80 -4.79
CA ILE A 44 -3.63 0.52 -5.86
C ILE A 44 -2.90 0.27 -7.19
N ALA A 45 -1.95 1.12 -7.57
CA ALA A 45 -1.18 0.95 -8.80
C ALA A 45 -0.34 -0.35 -8.79
N GLY A 46 0.29 -0.67 -7.65
CA GLY A 46 1.04 -1.91 -7.46
C GLY A 46 0.17 -3.17 -7.47
N GLY A 47 -1.04 -3.09 -6.89
CA GLY A 47 -2.05 -4.13 -6.96
C GLY A 47 -2.56 -4.37 -8.38
N ALA A 48 -2.87 -3.30 -9.12
CA ALA A 48 -3.36 -3.36 -10.50
C ALA A 48 -2.31 -3.90 -11.49
N ASN A 49 -1.01 -3.66 -11.25
CA ASN A 49 0.04 -4.26 -12.08
C ASN A 49 0.22 -5.76 -11.83
N LYS A 50 0.00 -6.23 -10.59
CA LYS A 50 0.06 -7.67 -10.28
C LYS A 50 -1.05 -8.45 -10.95
N THR A 51 -2.25 -7.88 -11.07
CA THR A 51 -3.36 -8.53 -11.78
C THR A 51 -3.13 -8.63 -13.29
N LYS A 52 -2.29 -7.78 -13.89
CA LYS A 52 -1.94 -7.83 -15.33
C LYS A 52 -0.89 -8.88 -15.70
N GLN A 53 -0.06 -9.33 -14.76
CA GLN A 53 0.97 -10.33 -15.05
C GLN A 53 0.39 -11.75 -15.16
N ASP A 54 -0.74 -12.00 -14.52
CA ASP A 54 -1.43 -13.29 -14.61
C ASP A 54 -1.95 -13.58 -16.03
N ASP A 55 -2.13 -12.56 -16.88
CA ASP A 55 -2.63 -12.69 -18.25
C ASP A 55 -1.56 -13.06 -19.30
N VAL A 56 -0.26 -13.03 -18.95
CA VAL A 56 0.85 -13.18 -19.94
C VAL A 56 1.41 -14.62 -20.01
N THR A 57 1.00 -15.54 -19.14
CA THR A 57 1.55 -16.91 -19.09
C THR A 57 0.59 -18.00 -19.62
N ALA A 58 -0.42 -17.62 -20.42
CA ALA A 58 -1.35 -18.56 -21.06
C ALA A 58 -1.27 -18.52 -22.60
N GLY A 59 -0.05 -18.44 -23.15
CA GLY A 59 0.23 -18.51 -24.59
C GLY A 59 1.17 -19.67 -24.91
#